data_AF-A0A8H3FDJ6-F1
#
_entry.id   AF-A0A8H3FDJ6-F1
#
_cell.length_a   1.000
_cell.length_b   1.000
_cell.length_c   1.000
_cell.angle_alpha   90.00
_cell.angle_beta   90.00
_cell.angle_gamma   90.00
#
_symmetry.space_group_name_H-M   'P 1'
#
loop_
_entity.id
_entity.type
_entity.pdbx_description
1 polymer ?
#
loop_
_entity_poly.entity_id
_entity_poly.type
_entity_poly.pdbx_seq_one_letter_code
_entity_poly.pdbx_strand_id
1 'polypeptide(L)'
;MLAHVDSYHHKRAEFADHNLYVTKYRDGELYAGGKYTNQSRGGTGVRAWADRKESVVDEDIVVWLQLALQHVTRVENLSIMPCEVIKMQLKPINFFDRNPALDVPPSKQEFNRSTLVAEQHQQPAVEGRVEEDGEVCCSSEL
;
A
#
# COMPACT_ATOMS: atom_id res chain seq x y z
N MET A 1 -3.68 -12.19 13.09
CA MET A 1 -4.33 -11.70 14.33
C MET A 1 -3.63 -12.23 15.59
N LEU A 2 -3.51 -11.41 16.65
CA LEU A 2 -2.93 -11.84 17.95
C LEU A 2 -3.93 -12.45 18.93
N ALA A 3 -5.23 -12.16 18.77
CA ALA A 3 -6.26 -12.69 19.66
C ALA A 3 -6.35 -14.22 19.54
N HIS A 4 -6.53 -14.90 20.67
CA HIS A 4 -6.65 -16.36 20.72
C HIS A 4 -7.82 -16.85 19.85
N VAL A 5 -7.69 -18.05 19.28
CA VAL A 5 -8.68 -18.63 18.35
C VAL A 5 -10.08 -18.74 18.95
N ASP A 6 -10.18 -19.03 20.24
CA ASP A 6 -11.46 -19.14 20.95
C ASP A 6 -12.09 -17.79 21.36
N SER A 7 -11.34 -16.69 21.21
CA SER A 7 -11.81 -15.36 21.59
C SER A 7 -12.95 -14.86 20.70
N TYR A 8 -13.81 -14.00 21.25
CA TYR A 8 -14.84 -13.34 20.46
C TYR A 8 -14.27 -12.43 19.38
N HIS A 9 -13.07 -11.89 19.57
CA HIS A 9 -12.38 -11.11 18.54
C HIS A 9 -12.10 -11.97 17.32
N HIS A 10 -11.50 -13.16 17.52
CA HIS A 10 -11.18 -14.08 16.43
C HIS A 10 -12.42 -14.64 15.74
N LYS A 11 -13.49 -14.91 16.49
CA LYS A 11 -14.77 -15.41 15.95
C LYS A 11 -15.50 -14.38 15.09
N ARG A 12 -15.46 -13.10 15.48
CA ARG A 12 -16.22 -12.02 14.82
C ARG A 12 -15.45 -11.34 13.70
N ALA A 13 -14.13 -11.21 13.84
CA ALA A 13 -13.26 -10.61 12.84
C ALA A 13 -12.74 -11.68 11.89
N GLU A 14 -13.65 -12.28 11.13
CA GLU A 14 -13.36 -13.35 10.17
C GLU A 14 -12.36 -12.97 9.07
N PHE A 15 -12.08 -11.68 8.90
CA PHE A 15 -11.13 -11.17 7.92
C PHE A 15 -9.68 -11.08 8.43
N ALA A 16 -9.44 -11.27 9.72
CA ALA A 16 -8.18 -10.86 10.36
C ALA A 16 -7.19 -12.00 10.67
N ASP A 17 -7.59 -13.26 10.48
CA ASP A 17 -6.77 -14.44 10.73
C ASP A 17 -5.84 -14.80 9.57
N HIS A 18 -6.13 -14.34 8.35
CA HIS A 18 -5.24 -14.44 7.20
C HIS A 18 -4.95 -13.06 6.63
N ASN A 19 -3.77 -12.90 6.00
CA ASN A 19 -3.40 -11.66 5.33
C ASN A 19 -4.16 -11.47 4.00
N LEU A 20 -4.62 -12.57 3.40
CA LEU A 20 -5.25 -12.61 2.09
C LEU A 20 -6.35 -13.67 2.08
N TYR A 21 -7.52 -13.31 1.57
CA TYR A 21 -8.54 -14.26 1.13
C TYR A 21 -8.84 -14.06 -0.35
N VAL A 22 -9.18 -15.15 -1.02
CA VAL A 22 -9.72 -15.15 -2.37
C VAL A 22 -11.03 -15.91 -2.33
N THR A 23 -12.09 -15.30 -2.82
CA THR A 23 -13.43 -15.89 -2.88
C THR A 23 -13.99 -15.79 -4.28
N LYS A 24 -14.80 -16.76 -4.72
CA LYS A 24 -15.61 -16.61 -5.92
C LYS A 24 -16.58 -15.43 -5.74
N TYR A 25 -16.74 -14.61 -6.75
CA TYR A 25 -17.65 -13.47 -6.72
C TYR A 25 -19.10 -13.93 -6.52
N ARG A 26 -19.81 -13.24 -5.62
CA ARG A 26 -21.24 -13.40 -5.37
C ARG A 26 -21.87 -12.07 -4.99
N ASP A 27 -23.05 -11.80 -5.53
CA ASP A 27 -23.81 -10.61 -5.17
C ASP A 27 -24.12 -10.56 -3.67
N GLY A 28 -23.92 -9.38 -3.07
CA GLY A 28 -24.21 -9.12 -1.66
C GLY A 28 -23.10 -9.48 -0.67
N GLU A 29 -22.03 -10.16 -1.10
CA GLU A 29 -20.85 -10.47 -0.27
C GLU A 29 -19.86 -9.28 -0.23
N LEU A 30 -20.28 -8.20 0.43
CA LEU A 30 -19.56 -6.91 0.43
C LEU A 30 -18.78 -6.63 1.72
N TYR A 31 -19.22 -7.20 2.85
CA TYR A 31 -18.72 -6.85 4.18
C TYR A 31 -17.94 -8.01 4.81
N ALA A 32 -16.61 -7.93 4.84
CA ALA A 32 -15.75 -9.04 5.25
C ALA A 32 -15.96 -9.55 6.68
N GLY A 33 -16.58 -8.76 7.57
CA GLY A 33 -16.98 -9.17 8.93
C GLY A 33 -18.48 -9.50 9.08
N GLY A 34 -19.20 -9.59 7.97
CA GLY A 34 -20.66 -9.74 7.91
C GLY A 34 -21.42 -8.41 7.84
N LYS A 35 -22.64 -8.46 7.30
CA LYS A 35 -23.51 -7.27 7.09
C LYS A 35 -23.91 -6.58 8.40
N TYR A 36 -24.15 -7.35 9.46
CA TYR A 36 -24.58 -6.85 10.77
C TYR A 36 -23.52 -7.19 11.83
N THR A 37 -22.62 -6.24 12.09
CA THR A 37 -21.43 -6.47 12.93
C THR A 37 -21.66 -6.26 14.43
N ASN A 38 -22.59 -5.35 14.79
CA ASN A 38 -22.92 -5.07 16.19
C ASN A 38 -23.51 -6.32 16.85
N GLN A 39 -22.94 -6.74 17.98
CA GLN A 39 -23.29 -7.98 18.69
C GLN A 39 -23.26 -9.27 17.84
N SER A 40 -22.63 -9.26 16.66
CA SER A 40 -22.46 -10.45 15.83
C SER A 40 -21.77 -11.58 16.60
N ARG A 41 -22.14 -12.82 16.28
CA ARG A 41 -21.48 -14.03 16.80
C ARG A 41 -20.43 -14.58 15.82
N GLY A 42 -20.23 -13.93 14.68
CA GLY A 42 -19.44 -14.45 13.55
C GLY A 42 -20.25 -15.39 12.66
N GLY A 43 -19.57 -16.02 11.70
CA GLY A 43 -20.12 -16.98 10.73
C GLY A 43 -20.76 -16.37 9.48
N THR A 44 -20.55 -15.07 9.21
CA THR A 44 -21.19 -14.36 8.07
C THR A 44 -20.21 -13.50 7.28
N GLY A 45 -18.91 -13.60 7.55
CA GLY A 45 -17.86 -12.84 6.90
C GLY A 45 -17.04 -13.67 5.90
N VAL A 46 -15.87 -13.13 5.56
CA VAL A 46 -15.02 -13.66 4.49
C VAL A 46 -14.48 -15.06 4.77
N ARG A 47 -14.24 -15.42 6.04
CA ARG A 47 -13.84 -16.77 6.42
C ARG A 47 -14.95 -17.76 6.09
N ALA A 48 -16.19 -17.48 6.52
CA ALA A 48 -17.35 -18.32 6.20
C ALA A 48 -17.58 -18.43 4.68
N TRP A 49 -17.27 -17.39 3.91
CA TRP A 49 -17.36 -17.43 2.45
C TRP A 49 -16.26 -18.29 1.81
N ALA A 50 -15.02 -18.16 2.28
CA ALA A 50 -13.89 -18.97 1.83
C ALA A 50 -14.04 -20.45 2.24
N ASP A 51 -14.63 -20.73 3.40
CA ASP A 51 -14.89 -22.08 3.91
C ASP A 51 -15.84 -22.90 3.03
N ARG A 52 -16.57 -22.26 2.10
CA ARG A 52 -17.34 -22.97 1.06
C ARG A 52 -16.47 -23.74 0.08
N LYS A 53 -15.16 -23.46 0.03
CA LYS A 53 -14.17 -24.14 -0.81
C LYS A 53 -14.59 -24.22 -2.29
N GLU A 54 -15.17 -23.13 -2.78
CA GLU A 54 -15.55 -23.00 -4.18
C GLU A 54 -14.31 -22.87 -5.06
N SER A 55 -14.40 -23.35 -6.30
CA SER A 55 -13.33 -23.13 -7.28
C SER A 55 -13.19 -21.63 -7.58
N VAL A 56 -11.93 -21.18 -7.69
CA VAL A 56 -11.54 -19.81 -8.04
C VAL A 56 -10.66 -19.76 -9.31
N VAL A 57 -10.45 -20.91 -9.95
CA VAL A 57 -9.62 -21.03 -11.17
C VAL A 57 -10.47 -20.60 -12.36
N ASP A 58 -10.00 -19.61 -13.12
CA ASP A 58 -10.65 -19.05 -14.32
C ASP A 58 -12.09 -18.56 -14.08
N GLU A 59 -12.33 -17.98 -12.90
CA GLU A 59 -13.64 -17.49 -12.45
C GLU A 59 -13.57 -16.00 -12.09
N ASP A 60 -14.74 -15.37 -11.94
CA ASP A 60 -14.82 -14.04 -11.33
C ASP A 60 -14.54 -14.17 -9.82
N ILE A 61 -13.57 -13.39 -9.33
CA ILE A 61 -13.03 -13.50 -7.98
C ILE A 61 -12.97 -12.15 -7.29
N VAL A 62 -13.04 -12.20 -5.98
CA VAL A 62 -12.78 -11.06 -5.09
C VAL A 62 -11.58 -11.37 -4.22
N VAL A 63 -10.62 -10.45 -4.19
CA VAL A 63 -9.44 -10.53 -3.34
C VAL A 63 -9.62 -9.61 -2.14
N TRP A 64 -9.53 -10.19 -0.94
CA TRP A 64 -9.65 -9.47 0.33
C TRP A 64 -8.27 -9.39 0.97
N LEU A 65 -7.70 -8.19 1.04
CA LEU A 65 -6.39 -7.93 1.61
C LEU A 65 -6.53 -7.35 3.01
N GLN A 66 -5.94 -8.03 4.00
CA GLN A 66 -5.87 -7.54 5.37
C GLN A 66 -4.54 -6.83 5.61
N LEU A 67 -4.61 -5.54 5.93
CA LEU A 67 -3.47 -4.73 6.35
C LEU A 67 -3.70 -4.27 7.79
N ALA A 68 -2.73 -4.49 8.67
CA ALA A 68 -2.83 -4.12 10.08
C ALA A 68 -1.47 -3.73 10.65
N LEU A 69 -1.51 -2.93 11.69
CA LEU A 69 -0.37 -2.60 12.56
C LEU A 69 -0.64 -3.12 13.96
N GLN A 70 0.43 -3.49 14.67
CA GLN A 70 0.37 -3.75 16.11
C GLN A 70 0.89 -2.51 16.83
N HIS A 71 -0.02 -1.70 17.38
CA HIS A 71 0.36 -0.44 18.02
C HIS A 71 0.86 -0.68 19.45
N VAL A 72 2.18 -0.77 19.61
CA VAL A 72 2.81 -0.72 20.94
C VAL A 72 3.04 0.74 21.29
N THR A 73 2.28 1.25 22.26
CA THR A 73 2.29 2.66 22.64
C THR A 73 3.65 3.10 23.16
N ARG A 74 4.11 4.26 22.68
CA ARG A 74 5.36 4.90 23.12
C ARG A 74 5.07 6.29 23.67
N VAL A 75 6.04 6.90 24.35
CA VAL A 75 5.87 8.23 24.98
C VAL A 75 5.60 9.33 23.95
N GLU A 76 6.10 9.17 22.73
CA GLU A 76 5.89 10.09 21.60
C GLU A 76 4.45 10.06 21.07
N ASN A 77 3.67 9.02 21.38
CA ASN A 77 2.26 8.95 21.01
C ASN A 77 1.39 9.83 21.93
N LEU A 78 1.96 10.40 23.01
CA LEU A 78 1.21 11.12 24.03
C LEU A 78 1.01 12.61 23.70
N SER A 79 -0.19 13.04 24.07
CA SER A 79 -0.95 14.26 23.80
C SER A 79 -1.44 14.36 22.36
N ILE A 80 -0.60 14.06 21.37
CA ILE A 80 -1.04 13.90 19.99
C ILE A 80 -0.12 12.89 19.28
N MET A 81 -0.71 11.89 18.62
CA MET A 81 0.04 10.85 17.95
C MET A 81 0.56 11.36 16.59
N PRO A 82 1.88 11.28 16.31
CA PRO A 82 2.40 11.53 14.97
C PRO A 82 1.85 10.52 13.94
N CYS A 83 1.91 10.89 12.65
CA CYS A 83 1.38 10.05 11.58
C CYS A 83 2.15 8.72 11.45
N GLU A 84 1.43 7.61 11.51
CA GLU A 84 1.92 6.27 11.17
C GLU A 84 1.29 5.82 9.84
N VAL A 85 2.10 5.35 8.89
CA VAL A 85 1.65 5.12 7.51
C VAL A 85 1.75 3.66 7.13
N ILE A 86 0.63 3.06 6.72
CA ILE A 86 0.58 1.77 6.02
C ILE A 86 0.40 2.06 4.51
N LYS A 87 1.19 1.38 3.66
CA LYS A 87 1.07 1.48 2.20
C LYS A 87 0.94 0.10 1.57
N MET A 88 0.13 0.01 0.52
CA MET A 88 0.11 -1.14 -0.40
C MET A 88 0.19 -0.64 -1.84
N GLN A 89 0.67 -1.50 -2.74
CA GLN A 89 0.73 -1.19 -4.17
C GLN A 89 0.31 -2.44 -4.94
N LEU A 90 -0.62 -2.26 -5.88
CA LEU A 90 -0.92 -3.26 -6.90
C LEU A 90 -0.14 -2.88 -8.14
N LYS A 91 0.84 -3.71 -8.49
CA LYS A 91 1.70 -3.46 -9.64
C LYS A 91 1.29 -4.38 -10.80
N PRO A 92 1.17 -3.85 -12.02
CA PRO A 92 1.00 -4.68 -13.20
C PRO A 92 2.27 -5.52 -13.42
N ILE A 93 2.13 -6.85 -13.42
CA ILE A 93 3.22 -7.79 -13.73
C ILE A 93 2.78 -8.58 -14.96
N ASN A 94 3.58 -8.54 -16.03
CA ASN A 94 3.26 -9.13 -17.34
C ASN A 94 1.90 -8.66 -17.92
N PHE A 95 1.44 -7.48 -17.51
CA PHE A 95 0.20 -6.88 -18.01
C PHE A 95 0.43 -6.07 -19.30
N PHE A 96 1.61 -5.47 -19.45
CA PHE A 96 2.01 -4.70 -20.62
C PHE A 96 3.21 -5.38 -21.30
N ASP A 97 3.28 -5.28 -22.63
CA ASP A 97 4.41 -5.83 -23.42
C ASP A 97 5.73 -5.08 -23.20
N ARG A 98 5.64 -3.82 -22.76
CA ARG A 98 6.78 -2.93 -22.50
C ARG A 98 6.42 -1.92 -21.41
N ASN A 99 7.41 -1.17 -20.94
CA ASN A 99 7.21 -0.13 -19.95
C ASN A 99 6.11 0.86 -20.42
N PRO A 100 4.99 0.99 -19.67
CA PRO A 100 3.86 1.83 -20.05
C PRO A 100 4.15 3.34 -19.95
N ALA A 101 5.29 3.74 -19.39
CA ALA A 101 5.68 5.14 -19.23
C ALA A 101 6.69 5.63 -20.27
N LEU A 102 6.96 4.85 -21.34
CA LEU A 102 7.98 5.20 -22.34
C LEU A 102 7.66 6.45 -23.16
N ASP A 103 6.39 6.81 -23.29
CA ASP A 103 5.89 7.98 -24.02
C ASP A 103 5.71 9.21 -23.13
N VAL A 104 5.96 9.08 -21.82
CA VAL A 104 5.89 10.20 -20.88
C VAL A 104 7.16 11.05 -21.04
N PRO A 105 7.05 12.32 -21.50
CA PRO A 105 8.23 13.17 -21.67
C PRO A 105 8.88 13.43 -20.30
N PRO A 106 10.23 13.42 -20.22
CA PRO A 106 10.91 13.74 -18.98
C PRO A 106 10.65 15.19 -18.59
N SER A 107 10.53 15.43 -17.29
CA SER A 107 10.43 16.77 -16.72
C SER A 107 11.60 17.65 -17.14
N LYS A 108 11.32 18.78 -17.80
CA LYS A 108 12.32 19.79 -18.15
C LYS A 108 12.23 20.99 -17.21
N GLN A 109 13.37 21.47 -16.74
CA GLN A 109 13.46 22.63 -15.86
C GLN A 109 12.93 23.92 -16.51
N GLU A 110 13.06 24.04 -17.83
CA GLU A 110 12.54 25.17 -18.61
C GLU A 110 11.04 25.42 -18.37
N PHE A 111 10.28 24.34 -18.16
CA PHE A 111 8.85 24.40 -17.87
C PHE A 111 8.55 24.39 -16.36
N ASN A 112 9.18 23.50 -15.59
CA ASN A 112 8.85 23.31 -14.17
C ASN A 112 9.41 24.39 -13.23
N ARG A 113 10.49 25.07 -13.62
CA ARG A 113 11.14 26.16 -12.86
C ARG A 113 11.33 25.87 -11.36
N SER A 114 11.60 24.61 -10.98
CA SER A 114 11.79 24.22 -9.58
C SER A 114 13.17 24.65 -9.10
N THR A 115 13.25 25.61 -8.19
CA THR A 115 14.53 26.04 -7.59
C THR A 115 14.98 25.12 -6.47
N LEU A 116 16.29 24.99 -6.27
CA LEU A 116 16.88 24.21 -5.19
C LEU A 116 16.65 24.92 -3.86
N VAL A 117 16.13 24.20 -2.84
CA VAL A 117 15.92 24.77 -1.50
C VAL A 117 17.25 25.27 -0.87
N ALA A 118 18.39 24.72 -1.29
CA ALA A 118 19.72 25.19 -0.90
C ALA A 118 20.00 26.65 -1.30
N GLU A 119 19.43 27.13 -2.43
CA GLU A 119 19.53 28.54 -2.83
C GLU A 119 18.81 29.48 -1.85
N GLN A 120 17.71 29.00 -1.25
CA GLN A 120 16.92 29.76 -0.29
C GLN A 120 17.60 29.83 1.10
N HIS A 121 18.50 28.88 1.40
CA HIS A 121 19.25 28.80 2.65
C HIS A 121 20.75 29.11 2.52
N GLN A 122 21.22 29.61 1.37
CA GLN A 122 22.62 29.97 1.10
C GLN A 122 23.63 28.87 1.45
N GLN A 123 23.27 27.60 1.22
CA GLN A 123 24.23 26.50 1.38
C GLN A 123 25.13 26.41 0.14
N PRO A 124 26.45 26.15 0.29
CA PRO A 124 27.33 25.97 -0.85
C PRO A 124 26.89 24.74 -1.64
N ALA A 125 26.52 24.94 -2.91
CA ALA A 125 26.20 23.90 -3.87
C ALA A 125 27.11 24.05 -5.09
N VAL A 126 27.63 22.93 -5.61
CA VAL A 126 28.45 22.88 -6.82
C VAL A 126 27.60 22.29 -7.94
N GLU A 127 27.41 23.05 -9.02
CA GLU A 127 26.70 22.59 -10.21
C GLU A 127 27.70 21.98 -11.21
N GLY A 128 27.63 20.66 -11.42
CA GLY A 128 28.38 19.98 -12.48
C GLY A 128 27.48 19.71 -13.69
N ARG A 129 27.95 20.06 -14.89
CA ARG A 129 27.28 19.75 -16.16
C ARG A 129 27.87 18.47 -16.75
N VAL A 130 27.04 17.45 -16.95
CA VAL A 130 27.47 16.22 -17.61
C VAL A 130 27.49 16.47 -19.13
N GLU A 131 28.65 16.28 -19.75
CA GLU A 131 28.82 16.39 -21.21
C GLU A 131 28.39 15.12 -21.94
N GLU A 132 28.23 15.19 -23.26
CA GLU A 132 27.72 14.09 -24.09
C GLU A 132 28.57 12.80 -24.00
N ASP A 133 29.84 12.95 -23.62
CA ASP A 133 30.84 11.89 -23.49
C ASP A 133 30.80 11.17 -22.14
N GLY A 134 29.93 11.61 -21.21
CA GLY A 134 29.80 11.07 -19.86
C GLY A 134 30.80 11.67 -18.84
N GLU A 135 31.66 12.59 -19.26
CA GLU A 135 32.52 13.37 -18.38
C GLU A 135 31.71 14.50 -17.70
N VAL A 136 32.01 14.77 -16.43
CA VAL A 136 31.39 15.87 -15.68
C VAL A 136 32.24 17.12 -15.82
N CYS A 137 31.73 18.11 -16.53
CA CYS A 137 32.32 19.43 -16.65
C CYS A 137 31.82 20.35 -15.52
N CYS A 138 32.63 21.34 -15.14
CA CYS A 138 32.34 22.34 -14.11
C CYS A 138 32.16 21.84 -12.66
N SER A 139 32.72 20.68 -12.28
CA SER A 139 32.95 20.44 -10.85
C SER A 139 34.04 21.41 -10.37
N SER A 140 33.67 22.48 -9.67
CA SER A 140 34.67 23.25 -8.94
C SER A 140 35.27 22.30 -7.91
N GLU A 141 36.54 21.91 -8.12
CA GLU A 141 37.33 21.30 -7.05
C GLU A 141 37.25 22.21 -5.82
N LEU A 142 36.89 21.62 -4.69
CA LEU A 142 36.85 22.28 -3.39
C LEU A 142 38.19 22.95 -3.05
#